data_AF-A0A2T7G217-F1
#
_entry.id   AF-A0A2T7G217-F1
#
_cell.length_a   1.000
_cell.length_b   1.000
_cell.length_c   1.000
_cell.angle_alpha   90.00
_cell.angle_beta   90.00
_cell.angle_gamma   90.00
#
_symmetry.space_group_name_H-M   'P 1'
#
loop_
_entity.id
_entity.type
_entity.pdbx_description
1 polymer ?
#
loop_
_entity_poly.entity_id
_entity_poly.type
_entity_poly.pdbx_seq_one_letter_code
_entity_poly.pdbx_strand_id
1 'polypeptide(L)' 'MMNKSVPISFRLPADTKQALEKAAKDDSRSVSSLLDKLVSDWLKEQGYLAK' A
#
# COMPACT_ATOMS: atom_id res chain seq x y z
N MET A 1 -19.60 7.32 -9.65
CA MET A 1 -18.88 6.31 -10.45
C MET A 1 -17.83 5.70 -9.56
N MET A 2 -17.97 4.42 -9.23
CA MET A 2 -17.03 3.70 -8.38
C MET A 2 -15.76 3.50 -9.21
N ASN A 3 -14.70 4.26 -8.94
CA ASN A 3 -13.39 4.03 -9.57
C ASN A 3 -12.96 2.62 -9.19
N LYS A 4 -13.14 1.66 -10.10
CA LYS A 4 -12.68 0.29 -9.90
C LYS A 4 -11.16 0.34 -9.84
N SER A 5 -10.60 0.13 -8.65
CA SER A 5 -9.16 0.00 -8.46
C SER A 5 -8.64 -1.09 -9.40
N VAL A 6 -7.62 -0.77 -10.20
CA VAL A 6 -6.97 -1.75 -11.07
C VAL A 6 -6.08 -2.62 -10.19
N PRO A 7 -6.28 -3.95 -10.16
CA PRO A 7 -5.50 -4.83 -9.28
C PRO A 7 -4.05 -4.88 -9.75
N ILE A 8 -3.10 -4.67 -8.83
CA ILE A 8 -1.68 -4.88 -9.06
C ILE A 8 -1.24 -6.11 -8.28
N SER A 9 -0.59 -7.06 -8.95
CA SER A 9 -0.04 -8.26 -8.32
C SER A 9 1.42 -8.03 -7.94
N PHE A 10 1.74 -8.11 -6.64
CA PHE A 10 3.10 -8.03 -6.13
C PHE A 10 3.54 -9.37 -5.54
N ARG A 11 4.80 -9.73 -5.78
CA ARG A 11 5.48 -10.81 -5.05
C ARG A 11 6.41 -10.16 -4.03
N LEU A 12 6.17 -10.44 -2.75
CA LEU A 12 7.01 -10.00 -1.65
C LEU A 12 7.75 -11.20 -1.04
N PRO A 13 8.99 -11.00 -0.57
CA PRO A 13 9.63 -11.97 0.34
C PRO A 13 8.74 -12.22 1.56
N ALA A 14 8.84 -13.42 2.14
CA ALA A 14 8.01 -13.84 3.27
C ALA A 14 8.14 -12.89 4.47
N ASP A 15 9.38 -12.55 4.84
CA ASP A 15 9.68 -11.65 5.96
C ASP A 15 9.06 -10.26 5.76
N THR A 16 9.14 -9.73 4.54
CA THR A 16 8.54 -8.43 4.20
C THR A 16 7.02 -8.47 4.30
N LYS A 17 6.39 -9.57 3.85
CA LYS A 17 4.93 -9.72 3.96
C LYS A 17 4.51 -9.77 5.43
N GLN A 18 5.20 -10.52 6.27
CA GLN A 18 4.88 -10.63 7.69
C GLN A 18 5.03 -9.30 8.42
N ALA A 19 6.09 -8.54 8.12
CA ALA A 19 6.29 -7.20 8.66
C ALA A 19 5.15 -6.25 8.24
N LEU A 20 4.74 -6.30 6.96
CA LEU A 20 3.65 -5.50 6.44
C LEU A 20 2.31 -5.85 7.08
N GLU A 21 2.01 -7.14 7.28
CA GLU A 21 0.81 -7.62 7.98
C GLU A 21 0.75 -7.11 9.43
N LYS A 22 1.89 -7.13 10.14
CA LYS A 22 1.98 -6.58 11.49
C LYS A 22 1.75 -5.07 11.50
N ALA A 23 2.42 -4.32 10.63
CA ALA A 23 2.24 -2.87 10.53
C ALA A 23 0.80 -2.47 10.19
N ALA A 24 0.15 -3.21 9.29
CA ALA A 24 -1.24 -2.98 8.93
C ALA A 24 -2.18 -3.19 10.14
N LYS A 25 -1.93 -4.25 10.93
CA LYS A 25 -2.67 -4.51 12.16
C LYS A 25 -2.48 -3.39 13.19
N ASP A 26 -1.25 -2.91 13.39
CA ASP A 26 -0.96 -1.81 14.32
C ASP A 26 -1.62 -0.48 13.88
N ASP A 27 -1.73 -0.21 12.58
CA ASP A 27 -2.46 0.94 12.00
C ASP A 27 -3.99 0.72 11.90
N SER A 28 -4.52 -0.41 12.41
CA SER A 28 -5.94 -0.79 12.31
C SER A 28 -6.50 -0.77 10.87
N ARG A 29 -5.67 -1.13 9.89
CA ARG A 29 -5.99 -1.14 8.45
C ARG A 29 -5.75 -2.49 7.83
N SER A 30 -6.41 -2.74 6.70
CA SER A 30 -6.04 -3.86 5.82
C SER A 30 -4.67 -3.62 5.19
N VAL A 31 -3.94 -4.69 4.91
CA VAL A 31 -2.64 -4.65 4.19
C VAL A 31 -2.75 -3.84 2.90
N SER A 32 -3.82 -4.06 2.12
CA SER A 32 -4.05 -3.35 0.86
C SER A 32 -4.19 -1.84 1.06
N SER A 33 -4.89 -1.39 2.11
CA SER A 33 -5.08 0.04 2.41
C SER A 33 -3.81 0.69 2.94
N LEU A 34 -3.03 -0.04 3.75
CA LEU A 34 -1.72 0.45 4.18
C LEU A 34 -0.77 0.59 2.98
N LEU A 35 -0.74 -0.43 2.10
CA LEU A 35 0.10 -0.42 0.91
C LEU A 35 -0.30 0.70 -0.06
N ASP A 36 -1.59 0.90 -0.28
CA ASP A 36 -2.12 2.00 -1.10
C ASP A 36 -1.66 3.36 -0.59
N LYS A 37 -1.73 3.57 0.74
CA LYS A 37 -1.22 4.77 1.39
C LYS A 37 0.30 4.92 1.19
N LEU A 38 1.09 3.89 1.50
CA LEU A 38 2.55 3.94 1.39
C LEU A 38 3.00 4.25 -0.04
N VAL A 39 2.39 3.60 -1.03
CA VAL A 39 2.69 3.81 -2.45
C VAL A 39 2.27 5.22 -2.87
N SER A 40 1.06 5.66 -2.50
CA SER A 40 0.58 7.00 -2.85
C SER A 40 1.43 8.10 -2.22
N ASP A 41 1.80 7.95 -0.95
CA ASP A 41 2.64 8.91 -0.23
C ASP A 41 4.02 9.00 -0.87
N TRP A 42 4.67 7.86 -1.11
CA TRP A 42 5.96 7.79 -1.77
C TRP A 42 5.92 8.41 -3.18
N LEU A 43 4.88 8.11 -3.97
CA LEU A 43 4.72 8.69 -5.32
C LEU A 43 4.51 10.21 -5.27
N LYS A 44 3.81 10.74 -4.27
CA LYS A 44 3.66 12.19 -4.06
C LYS A 44 4.98 12.82 -3.66
N GLU A 45 5.73 12.19 -2.76
CA GLU A 45 7.05 12.68 -2.32
C GLU A 45 8.06 12.73 -3.47
N GLN A 46 8.00 11.75 -4.38
CA GLN A 46 8.84 11.72 -5.58
C GLN A 46 8.31 12.60 -6.73
N GLY A 47 7.13 13.22 -6.59
CA GLY A 47 6.53 14.07 -7.63
C GLY A 47 5.87 13.31 -8.79
N TYR A 48 5.68 11.98 -8.66
CA TYR A 48 4.95 11.17 -9.65
C TYR A 48 3.44 11.28 -9.53
N LEU A 49 2.92 11.65 -8.35
CA LEU A 49 1.51 11.91 -8.11
C LEU A 49 1.32 13.35 -7.60
N ALA A 50 0.32 14.05 -8.12
CA ALA A 50 -0.05 15.37 -7.60
C ALA A 50 -0.54 15.26 -6.13
N LYS A 51 -0.20 16.26 -5.30
CA LYS A 51 -0.53 16.27 -3.87
C LYS A 51 -2.03 16.31 -3.61
#